data_AF-A0A7J7LUC0-F1
#
_entry.id   AF-A0A7J7LUC0-F1
#
_cell.length_a   1.000
_cell.length_b   1.000
_cell.length_c   1.000
_cell.angle_alpha   90.00
_cell.angle_beta   90.00
_cell.angle_gamma   90.00
#
_symmetry.space_group_name_H-M   'P 1'
#
loop_
_entity.id
_entity.type
_entity.pdbx_description
1 polymer ?
#
loop_
_entity_poly.entity_id
_entity_poly.type
_entity_poly.pdbx_seq_one_letter_code
_entity_poly.pdbx_strand_id
1 'polypeptide(L)'
;MFRYVSMADIVDLSSLVSASMVKFIDFRVFASLMCGLESDLVCFGLPIDSRSSSILGKLRQCGSLISGFDGNVDKCLYALDEDCRTTVWTYQQNIEVDTLDAFQPDEQLQKKKRIFYVRRRRDVHKALGPGSKAELATVVAFGSVFTTPYKGSELYIDIHKAPRDKRIQTLLQKIDFLPFVLEIMTAGKKFASEKIMAPFLCAQLRLLDGQFKNHWKVTFTGLKQKLELLQKEGPLPIHVFVMTDLPKANWSGSYLGELESDSRSFKLFNLHERDPLVVRTAEAVVTKKGCPPKTAPDILLYIEETICSCATLGFVGTVGSTIAESIELMRKSGTCSN
;
A
#
# COMPACT_ATOMS: atom_id res chain seq x y z
N MET A 1 -14.31 10.17 15.31
CA MET A 1 -14.14 8.82 14.73
C MET A 1 -13.48 9.00 13.39
N PHE A 2 -12.15 8.98 13.34
CA PHE A 2 -11.40 9.21 12.10
C PHE A 2 -11.31 7.88 11.36
N ARG A 3 -12.04 7.80 10.25
CA ARG A 3 -11.89 6.72 9.27
C ARG A 3 -10.55 6.95 8.58
N TYR A 4 -9.69 5.93 8.57
CA TYR A 4 -8.55 5.88 7.66
C TYR A 4 -9.09 6.04 6.23
N VAL A 5 -8.90 7.22 5.65
CA VAL A 5 -9.01 7.39 4.20
C VAL A 5 -7.85 6.58 3.65
N SER A 6 -8.09 5.71 2.66
CA SER A 6 -7.01 4.98 1.98
C SER A 6 -5.96 5.99 1.52
N MET A 7 -4.80 5.97 2.18
CA MET A 7 -3.66 6.81 1.86
C MET A 7 -2.84 6.04 0.83
N ALA A 8 -2.61 6.65 -0.33
CA ALA A 8 -1.53 6.19 -1.20
C ALA A 8 -0.23 6.49 -0.46
N ASP A 9 0.65 5.48 -0.35
CA ASP A 9 1.95 5.66 0.28
C ASP A 9 2.71 6.80 -0.40
N ILE A 10 3.30 7.67 0.41
CA ILE A 10 4.04 8.83 -0.08
C ILE A 10 5.47 8.36 -0.38
N VAL A 11 5.62 7.68 -1.52
CA VAL A 11 6.88 7.03 -1.94
C VAL A 11 7.73 7.90 -2.86
N ASP A 12 9.04 7.70 -2.79
CA ASP A 12 9.99 8.27 -3.75
C ASP A 12 10.10 7.39 -4.99
N LEU A 13 9.69 7.96 -6.13
CA LEU A 13 9.71 7.29 -7.43
C LEU A 13 10.89 7.75 -8.29
N SER A 14 11.77 8.62 -7.79
CA SER A 14 12.88 9.20 -8.55
C SER A 14 13.80 8.13 -9.16
N SER A 15 14.06 7.06 -8.41
CA SER A 15 14.82 5.89 -8.85
C SER A 15 14.19 5.21 -10.07
N LEU A 16 12.87 5.18 -10.16
CA LEU A 16 12.11 4.57 -11.25
C LEU A 16 11.98 5.51 -12.45
N VAL A 17 11.80 6.81 -12.21
CA VAL A 17 11.75 7.84 -13.27
C VAL A 17 13.06 7.87 -14.05
N SER A 18 14.21 7.77 -13.34
CA SER A 18 15.53 7.78 -13.97
C SER A 18 15.79 6.55 -14.85
N ALA A 19 15.09 5.44 -14.59
CA ALA A 19 15.29 4.18 -15.30
C ALA A 19 14.71 4.15 -16.72
N SER A 20 13.95 5.17 -17.17
CA SER A 20 13.19 5.24 -18.45
C SER A 20 12.16 4.12 -18.69
N MET A 21 12.15 3.09 -17.85
CA MET A 21 11.28 1.90 -17.96
C MET A 21 9.85 2.17 -17.51
N VAL A 22 9.62 3.16 -16.65
CA VAL A 22 8.29 3.55 -16.18
C VAL A 22 8.16 5.07 -16.27
N LYS A 23 7.02 5.50 -16.79
CA LYS A 23 6.60 6.90 -16.76
C LYS A 23 5.49 7.05 -15.74
N PHE A 24 5.63 8.05 -14.88
CA PHE A 24 4.62 8.40 -13.90
C PHE A 24 3.90 9.65 -14.35
N ILE A 25 2.62 9.72 -14.06
CA ILE A 25 1.79 10.90 -14.27
C ILE A 25 0.99 11.15 -13.01
N ASP A 26 0.98 12.39 -12.54
CA ASP A 26 0.13 12.79 -11.42
C ASP A 26 -1.33 12.53 -11.84
N PHE A 27 -2.10 11.83 -11.02
CA PHE A 27 -3.47 11.44 -11.39
C PHE A 27 -4.34 12.64 -11.78
N ARG A 28 -4.11 13.82 -11.20
CA ARG A 28 -4.83 15.05 -11.55
C ARG A 28 -4.45 15.54 -12.94
N VAL A 29 -3.17 15.48 -13.28
CA VAL A 29 -2.67 15.79 -14.63
C VAL A 29 -3.19 14.76 -15.63
N PHE A 30 -3.18 13.49 -15.27
CA PHE A 30 -3.78 12.43 -16.08
C PHE A 30 -5.27 12.68 -16.32
N ALA A 31 -6.04 12.95 -15.28
CA ALA A 31 -7.46 13.28 -15.40
C ALA A 31 -7.70 14.56 -16.20
N SER A 32 -6.83 15.57 -16.08
CA SER A 32 -6.89 16.78 -16.90
C SER A 32 -6.67 16.47 -18.38
N LEU A 33 -5.61 15.74 -18.73
CA LEU A 33 -5.27 15.37 -20.10
C LEU A 33 -6.28 14.41 -20.73
N MET A 34 -6.71 13.40 -19.99
CA MET A 34 -7.61 12.35 -20.49
C MET A 34 -9.08 12.77 -20.48
N CYS A 35 -9.51 13.52 -19.47
CA CYS A 35 -10.92 13.88 -19.27
C CYS A 35 -11.23 15.33 -19.67
N GLY A 36 -10.22 16.09 -20.13
CA GLY A 36 -10.38 17.50 -20.53
C GLY A 36 -10.81 18.41 -19.39
N LEU A 37 -10.26 18.18 -18.19
CA LEU A 37 -10.56 18.96 -16.98
C LEU A 37 -9.52 20.06 -16.77
N GLU A 38 -9.96 21.26 -16.39
CA GLU A 38 -9.02 22.30 -15.97
C GLU A 38 -8.36 21.93 -14.63
N SER A 39 -7.02 21.99 -14.59
CA SER A 39 -6.21 21.61 -13.44
C SER A 39 -6.54 22.39 -12.16
N ASP A 40 -6.99 23.65 -12.29
CA ASP A 40 -7.33 24.52 -11.18
C ASP A 40 -8.61 24.06 -10.45
N LEU A 41 -9.58 23.50 -11.18
CA LEU A 41 -10.83 23.01 -10.59
C LEU A 41 -10.62 21.78 -9.71
N VAL A 42 -9.64 20.94 -10.05
CA VAL A 42 -9.32 19.69 -9.33
C VAL A 42 -8.60 19.99 -8.00
N CYS A 43 -7.85 21.10 -7.91
CA CYS A 43 -7.02 21.42 -6.76
C CYS A 43 -7.74 22.22 -5.65
N PHE A 44 -8.78 23.00 -5.98
CA PHE A 44 -9.36 23.95 -5.01
C PHE A 44 -10.67 23.51 -4.34
N GLY A 45 -11.28 22.39 -4.74
CA GLY A 45 -12.49 21.86 -4.11
C GLY A 45 -13.59 22.92 -3.99
N LEU A 46 -13.84 23.64 -5.09
CA LEU A 46 -14.89 24.65 -5.14
C LEU A 46 -16.27 23.98 -4.99
N PRO A 47 -17.27 24.67 -4.39
CA PRO A 47 -18.62 24.14 -4.24
C PRO A 47 -19.21 23.74 -5.59
N ILE A 48 -19.82 22.57 -5.64
CA ILE A 48 -20.42 21.97 -6.83
C ILE A 48 -21.73 22.71 -7.15
N ASP A 49 -21.65 23.88 -7.79
CA ASP A 49 -22.83 24.60 -8.33
C ASP A 49 -23.17 24.12 -9.75
N SER A 50 -24.34 24.48 -10.27
CA SER A 50 -24.99 23.97 -11.50
C SER A 50 -24.18 23.91 -12.81
N ARG A 51 -23.00 24.52 -12.90
CA ARG A 51 -21.99 24.26 -13.97
C ARG A 51 -21.30 22.90 -13.86
N SER A 52 -21.51 22.22 -12.73
CA SER A 52 -20.94 20.93 -12.37
C SER A 52 -21.54 19.74 -13.11
N SER A 53 -22.77 19.80 -13.63
CA SER A 53 -23.39 18.66 -14.31
C SER A 53 -22.62 18.23 -15.57
N SER A 54 -22.10 19.20 -16.31
CA SER A 54 -21.25 19.00 -17.49
C SER A 54 -19.88 18.39 -17.13
N ILE A 55 -19.24 18.89 -16.08
CA ILE A 55 -17.93 18.41 -15.62
C ILE A 55 -18.05 17.01 -15.02
N LEU A 56 -19.09 16.77 -14.21
CA LEU A 56 -19.40 15.46 -13.64
C LEU A 56 -19.75 14.46 -14.74
N GLY A 57 -20.43 14.90 -15.80
CA GLY A 57 -20.69 14.10 -17.00
C GLY A 57 -19.41 13.70 -17.73
N LYS A 58 -18.49 14.65 -17.99
CA LYS A 58 -17.18 14.37 -18.58
C LYS A 58 -16.33 13.44 -17.71
N LEU A 59 -16.32 13.67 -16.40
CA LEU A 59 -15.66 12.79 -15.43
C LEU A 59 -16.23 11.38 -15.44
N ARG A 60 -17.56 11.24 -15.49
CA ARG A 60 -18.23 9.94 -15.55
C ARG A 60 -17.93 9.20 -16.84
N GLN A 61 -17.95 9.90 -17.98
CA GLN A 61 -17.61 9.34 -19.29
C GLN A 61 -16.14 8.95 -19.38
N CYS A 62 -15.24 9.80 -18.91
CA CYS A 62 -13.81 9.48 -18.85
C CYS A 62 -13.54 8.30 -17.90
N GLY A 63 -14.21 8.30 -16.75
CA GLY A 63 -14.16 7.21 -15.79
C GLY A 63 -14.62 5.88 -16.39
N SER A 64 -15.69 5.85 -17.20
CA SER A 64 -16.15 4.63 -17.86
C SER A 64 -15.18 4.11 -18.92
N LEU A 65 -14.50 5.00 -19.66
CA LEU A 65 -13.43 4.63 -20.59
C LEU A 65 -12.20 4.03 -19.87
N ILE A 66 -11.73 4.67 -18.79
CA ILE A 66 -10.53 4.23 -18.03
C ILE A 66 -10.80 2.92 -17.27
N SER A 67 -12.03 2.75 -16.78
CA SER A 67 -12.46 1.52 -16.09
C SER A 67 -12.86 0.39 -17.06
N GLY A 68 -12.65 0.58 -18.37
CA GLY A 68 -12.93 -0.43 -19.38
C GLY A 68 -14.41 -0.81 -19.54
N PHE A 69 -15.33 -0.03 -18.96
CA PHE A 69 -16.78 -0.23 -19.08
C PHE A 69 -17.30 0.19 -20.46
N ASP A 70 -16.77 1.29 -21.01
CA ASP A 70 -17.09 1.77 -22.36
C ASP A 70 -15.84 1.64 -23.26
N GLY A 71 -15.99 0.90 -24.37
CA GLY A 71 -14.94 0.17 -25.08
C GLY A 71 -13.79 0.90 -25.82
N ASN A 72 -13.07 0.09 -26.61
CA ASN A 72 -11.85 0.40 -27.37
C ASN A 72 -11.95 1.66 -28.25
N VAL A 73 -10.98 2.57 -28.14
CA VAL A 73 -10.94 3.83 -28.91
C VAL A 73 -9.75 3.82 -29.86
N ASP A 74 -10.02 3.74 -31.17
CA ASP A 74 -9.12 4.00 -32.32
C ASP A 74 -7.61 3.86 -32.06
N LYS A 75 -7.17 2.67 -31.63
CA LYS A 75 -5.76 2.32 -31.31
C LYS A 75 -5.13 3.12 -30.15
N CYS A 76 -5.87 4.01 -29.51
CA CYS A 76 -5.45 4.69 -28.29
C CYS A 76 -5.69 3.81 -27.07
N LEU A 77 -6.89 3.23 -26.95
CA LEU A 77 -7.31 2.50 -25.75
C LEU A 77 -7.86 1.12 -26.11
N TYR A 78 -7.40 0.10 -25.39
CA TYR A 78 -7.95 -1.26 -25.40
C TYR A 78 -8.53 -1.59 -24.02
N ALA A 79 -9.85 -1.60 -23.93
CA ALA A 79 -10.60 -2.00 -22.76
C ALA A 79 -10.70 -3.53 -22.70
N LEU A 80 -10.22 -4.11 -21.60
CA LEU A 80 -10.36 -5.53 -21.31
C LEU A 80 -11.69 -5.77 -20.58
N ASP A 81 -12.72 -6.07 -21.36
CA ASP A 81 -14.06 -6.43 -20.89
C ASP A 81 -14.14 -7.94 -20.59
N GLU A 82 -13.35 -8.39 -19.62
CA GLU A 82 -13.34 -9.79 -19.18
C GLU A 82 -13.79 -9.86 -17.73
N ASP A 83 -14.84 -10.64 -17.46
CA ASP A 83 -15.33 -10.86 -16.11
C ASP A 83 -14.36 -11.77 -15.35
N CYS A 84 -13.74 -11.22 -14.30
CA CYS A 84 -12.85 -11.95 -13.42
C CYS A 84 -13.48 -13.21 -12.81
N ARG A 85 -14.82 -13.30 -12.72
CA ARG A 85 -15.52 -14.51 -12.27
C ARG A 85 -15.45 -15.64 -13.28
N THR A 86 -15.44 -15.33 -14.58
CA THR A 86 -15.40 -16.31 -15.68
C THR A 86 -14.00 -16.55 -16.22
N THR A 87 -13.06 -15.65 -16.00
CA THR A 87 -11.75 -15.71 -16.66
C THR A 87 -10.62 -15.86 -15.65
N VAL A 88 -9.74 -16.84 -15.91
CA VAL A 88 -8.54 -17.17 -15.12
C VAL A 88 -7.32 -16.86 -15.97
N TRP A 89 -6.57 -15.83 -15.58
CA TRP A 89 -5.38 -15.42 -16.30
C TRP A 89 -4.20 -16.32 -15.96
N THR A 90 -3.47 -16.77 -16.97
CA THR A 90 -2.31 -17.66 -16.80
C THR A 90 -1.16 -17.23 -17.70
N TYR A 91 0.07 -17.63 -17.37
CA TYR A 91 1.28 -17.42 -18.20
C TYR A 91 1.76 -18.71 -18.90
N GLN A 92 0.90 -19.73 -18.97
CA GLN A 92 1.27 -21.06 -19.45
C GLN A 92 1.22 -21.11 -20.99
N GLN A 93 2.36 -21.47 -21.60
CA GLN A 93 2.41 -21.79 -23.02
C GLN A 93 1.67 -23.12 -23.24
N ASN A 94 0.76 -23.13 -24.23
CA ASN A 94 -0.03 -24.28 -24.72
C ASN A 94 -1.42 -24.48 -24.11
N ILE A 95 -1.99 -23.48 -23.44
CA ILE A 95 -3.43 -23.51 -23.17
C ILE A 95 -4.17 -23.15 -24.46
N GLU A 96 -5.00 -24.06 -24.96
CA GLU A 96 -5.96 -23.74 -26.02
C GLU A 96 -6.91 -22.65 -25.54
N VAL A 97 -7.27 -21.72 -26.43
CA VAL A 97 -8.22 -20.66 -26.10
C VAL A 97 -9.51 -21.31 -25.59
N ASP A 98 -10.05 -20.81 -24.49
CA ASP A 98 -11.28 -21.29 -23.84
C ASP A 98 -11.20 -22.63 -23.08
N THR A 99 -10.00 -23.11 -22.74
CA THR A 99 -9.82 -24.27 -21.85
C THR A 99 -10.49 -24.03 -20.50
N LEU A 100 -11.28 -24.99 -20.01
CA LEU A 100 -11.90 -24.92 -18.68
C LEU A 100 -10.84 -24.88 -17.58
N ASP A 101 -11.06 -24.03 -16.57
CA ASP A 101 -10.23 -24.08 -15.37
C ASP A 101 -10.45 -25.40 -14.62
N ALA A 102 -9.37 -26.00 -14.12
CA ALA A 102 -9.46 -27.22 -13.31
C ALA A 102 -10.32 -27.01 -12.05
N PHE A 103 -10.37 -25.76 -11.56
CA PHE A 103 -11.24 -25.38 -10.46
C PHE A 103 -12.59 -24.83 -10.97
N GLN A 104 -13.53 -25.74 -11.25
CA GLN A 104 -14.94 -25.41 -11.45
C GLN A 104 -15.71 -25.48 -10.13
N PRO A 105 -16.68 -24.59 -9.89
CA PRO A 105 -17.59 -24.73 -8.75
C PRO A 105 -18.41 -26.03 -8.90
N ASP A 106 -18.42 -26.88 -7.88
CA ASP A 106 -19.25 -28.09 -7.87
C ASP A 106 -20.76 -27.76 -7.81
N GLU A 107 -21.61 -28.74 -8.09
CA GLU A 107 -23.06 -28.53 -8.12
C GLU A 107 -23.63 -28.05 -6.78
N GLN A 108 -23.04 -28.47 -5.65
CA GLN A 108 -23.52 -28.07 -4.32
C GLN A 108 -23.22 -26.59 -4.07
N LEU A 109 -22.03 -26.14 -4.44
CA LEU A 109 -21.58 -24.75 -4.34
C LEU A 109 -22.36 -23.86 -5.33
N GLN A 110 -22.60 -24.33 -6.56
CA GLN A 110 -23.41 -23.63 -7.55
C GLN A 110 -24.82 -23.35 -7.02
N LYS A 111 -25.47 -24.36 -6.43
CA LYS A 111 -26.81 -24.21 -5.83
C LYS A 111 -26.80 -23.31 -4.59
N LYS A 112 -25.81 -23.48 -3.70
CA LYS A 112 -25.71 -22.71 -2.44
C LYS A 112 -25.42 -21.22 -2.67
N LYS A 113 -24.57 -20.90 -3.66
CA LYS A 113 -24.12 -19.53 -3.94
C LYS A 113 -24.77 -18.92 -5.18
N ARG A 114 -25.68 -19.64 -5.84
CA ARG A 114 -26.34 -19.21 -7.10
C ARG A 114 -25.30 -18.83 -8.16
N ILE A 115 -24.28 -19.66 -8.34
CA ILE A 115 -23.23 -19.45 -9.35
C ILE A 115 -23.72 -20.06 -10.66
N PHE A 116 -23.85 -19.22 -11.70
CA PHE A 116 -24.31 -19.62 -13.04
C PHE A 116 -23.22 -19.47 -14.12
N TYR A 117 -21.99 -19.17 -13.70
CA TYR A 117 -20.89 -18.87 -14.62
C TYR A 117 -19.87 -20.01 -14.68
N VAL A 118 -19.21 -20.15 -15.82
CA VAL A 118 -18.15 -21.14 -16.07
C VAL A 118 -16.80 -20.44 -16.12
N ARG A 119 -15.79 -21.08 -15.53
CA ARG A 119 -14.44 -20.51 -15.44
C ARG A 119 -13.56 -21.03 -16.57
N ARG A 120 -12.92 -20.14 -17.33
CA ARG A 120 -12.03 -20.48 -18.45
C ARG A 120 -10.66 -19.87 -18.24
N ARG A 121 -9.63 -20.57 -18.69
CA ARG A 121 -8.26 -20.11 -18.68
C ARG A 121 -7.95 -19.30 -19.92
N ARG A 122 -7.19 -18.23 -19.73
CA ARG A 122 -6.69 -17.39 -20.82
C ARG A 122 -5.22 -17.09 -20.62
N ASP A 123 -4.44 -17.24 -21.68
CA ASP A 123 -3.02 -16.91 -21.66
C ASP A 123 -2.82 -15.40 -21.84
N VAL A 124 -2.08 -14.80 -20.90
CA VAL A 124 -1.80 -13.36 -20.88
C VAL A 124 -0.98 -12.95 -22.10
N HIS A 125 0.03 -13.72 -22.48
CA HIS A 125 0.92 -13.37 -23.59
C HIS A 125 0.19 -13.43 -24.93
N LYS A 126 -0.69 -14.41 -25.15
CA LYS A 126 -1.50 -14.54 -26.36
C LYS A 126 -2.58 -13.46 -26.45
N ALA A 127 -3.20 -13.11 -25.32
CA ALA A 127 -4.30 -12.16 -25.30
C ALA A 127 -3.84 -10.69 -25.34
N LEU A 128 -2.71 -10.36 -24.69
CA LEU A 128 -2.24 -9.00 -24.44
C LEU A 128 -0.82 -8.72 -24.96
N GLY A 129 -0.07 -9.75 -25.36
CA GLY A 129 1.32 -9.63 -25.82
C GLY A 129 1.46 -9.35 -27.33
N PRO A 130 2.69 -9.47 -27.86
CA PRO A 130 2.98 -9.20 -29.27
C PRO A 130 2.13 -10.03 -30.24
N GLY A 131 1.60 -9.39 -31.27
CA GLY A 131 0.67 -9.95 -32.27
C GLY A 131 -0.81 -9.91 -31.87
N SER A 132 -1.15 -9.41 -30.68
CA SER A 132 -2.54 -9.30 -30.21
C SER A 132 -3.21 -7.99 -30.64
N LYS A 133 -4.54 -7.91 -30.54
CA LYS A 133 -5.28 -6.64 -30.75
C LYS A 133 -4.91 -5.57 -29.71
N ALA A 134 -4.55 -5.99 -28.50
CA ALA A 134 -4.15 -5.09 -27.42
C ALA A 134 -2.79 -4.43 -27.70
N GLU A 135 -1.89 -5.11 -28.43
CA GLU A 135 -0.60 -4.53 -28.83
C GLU A 135 -0.77 -3.27 -29.68
N LEU A 136 -1.84 -3.20 -30.48
CA LEU A 136 -2.13 -2.04 -31.33
C LEU A 136 -2.60 -0.82 -30.53
N ALA A 137 -2.90 -0.99 -29.25
CA ALA A 137 -3.36 0.08 -28.38
C ALA A 137 -2.24 0.73 -27.59
N THR A 138 -2.33 2.04 -27.42
CA THR A 138 -1.37 2.79 -26.58
C THR A 138 -1.58 2.53 -25.10
N VAL A 139 -2.84 2.34 -24.68
CA VAL A 139 -3.25 2.12 -23.29
C VAL A 139 -4.12 0.86 -23.23
N VAL A 140 -3.81 -0.05 -22.30
CA VAL A 140 -4.69 -1.17 -21.95
C VAL A 140 -5.41 -0.81 -20.66
N ALA A 141 -6.72 -0.65 -20.74
CA ALA A 141 -7.60 -0.40 -19.60
C ALA A 141 -8.14 -1.72 -19.07
N PHE A 142 -7.85 -2.02 -17.81
CA PHE A 142 -8.33 -3.20 -17.14
C PHE A 142 -9.67 -2.89 -16.47
N GLY A 143 -10.70 -3.68 -16.79
CA GLY A 143 -12.02 -3.59 -16.14
C GLY A 143 -12.00 -4.04 -14.68
N SER A 144 -13.09 -4.67 -14.21
CA SER A 144 -13.14 -5.24 -12.86
C SER A 144 -12.22 -6.47 -12.74
N VAL A 145 -10.91 -6.24 -12.62
CA VAL A 145 -9.89 -7.29 -12.37
C VAL A 145 -9.84 -7.67 -10.89
N PHE A 146 -10.67 -7.03 -10.05
CA PHE A 146 -10.67 -7.22 -8.61
C PHE A 146 -12.01 -7.76 -8.13
N THR A 147 -12.14 -9.08 -8.12
CA THR A 147 -12.95 -9.75 -7.10
C THR A 147 -12.06 -10.71 -6.32
N THR A 148 -12.32 -10.84 -5.02
CA THR A 148 -11.54 -11.64 -4.08
C THR A 148 -11.28 -13.06 -4.60
N PRO A 149 -10.03 -13.56 -4.57
CA PRO A 149 -9.72 -14.91 -5.02
C PRO A 149 -10.52 -15.94 -4.23
N TYR A 150 -11.16 -16.87 -4.93
CA TYR A 150 -11.57 -18.14 -4.33
C TYR A 150 -10.31 -18.96 -4.05
N LYS A 151 -10.25 -19.72 -2.95
CA LYS A 151 -9.05 -20.47 -2.52
C LYS A 151 -8.47 -21.31 -3.68
N GLY A 152 -7.29 -20.92 -4.19
CA GLY A 152 -6.61 -21.58 -5.32
C GLY A 152 -6.93 -21.01 -6.72
N SER A 153 -7.75 -19.96 -6.84
CA SER A 153 -8.03 -19.27 -8.09
C SER A 153 -7.26 -17.95 -8.24
N GLU A 154 -6.64 -17.75 -9.39
CA GLU A 154 -6.03 -16.48 -9.79
C GLU A 154 -7.03 -15.70 -10.65
N LEU A 155 -7.73 -14.74 -10.05
CA LEU A 155 -8.74 -13.90 -10.72
C LEU A 155 -8.17 -12.57 -11.22
N TYR A 156 -6.89 -12.31 -10.95
CA TYR A 156 -6.18 -11.10 -11.33
C TYR A 156 -4.90 -11.46 -12.10
N ILE A 157 -4.41 -10.51 -12.89
CA ILE A 157 -3.12 -10.66 -13.58
C ILE A 157 -2.03 -10.38 -12.56
N ASP A 158 -1.36 -11.45 -12.11
CA ASP A 158 -0.20 -11.32 -11.24
C ASP A 158 1.04 -10.99 -12.08
N ILE A 159 1.46 -9.73 -12.10
CA ILE A 159 2.63 -9.29 -12.86
C ILE A 159 3.93 -9.92 -12.36
N HIS A 160 3.99 -10.38 -11.09
CA HIS A 160 5.17 -11.04 -10.52
C HIS A 160 5.43 -12.40 -11.17
N LYS A 161 4.37 -13.03 -11.66
CA LYS A 161 4.42 -14.34 -12.32
C LYS A 161 4.74 -14.27 -13.81
N ALA A 162 5.05 -13.10 -14.38
CA ALA A 162 5.45 -12.96 -15.78
C ALA A 162 6.89 -13.46 -15.99
N PRO A 163 7.15 -14.77 -16.17
CA PRO A 163 8.48 -15.35 -15.96
C PRO A 163 9.40 -15.11 -17.18
N ARG A 164 8.83 -14.63 -18.28
CA ARG A 164 9.48 -14.53 -19.59
C ARG A 164 9.76 -13.09 -20.03
N ASP A 165 9.17 -12.09 -19.39
CA ASP A 165 9.48 -10.69 -19.73
C ASP A 165 10.59 -10.18 -18.81
N LYS A 166 11.82 -10.18 -19.32
CA LYS A 166 13.00 -9.65 -18.62
C LYS A 166 12.82 -8.18 -18.21
N ARG A 167 12.08 -7.38 -18.98
CA ARG A 167 11.84 -5.97 -18.64
C ARG A 167 10.91 -5.86 -17.44
N ILE A 168 9.85 -6.67 -17.39
CA ILE A 168 8.97 -6.74 -16.22
C ILE A 168 9.74 -7.26 -15.01
N GLN A 169 10.54 -8.31 -15.15
CA GLN A 169 11.35 -8.83 -14.03
C GLN A 169 12.37 -7.81 -13.51
N THR A 170 13.09 -7.12 -14.41
CA THR A 170 13.98 -6.01 -14.03
C THR A 170 13.22 -4.85 -13.40
N LEU A 171 12.00 -4.56 -13.87
CA LEU A 171 11.15 -3.54 -13.27
C LEU A 171 10.70 -3.94 -11.86
N LEU A 172 10.21 -5.17 -11.69
CA LEU A 172 9.80 -5.74 -10.41
C LEU A 172 10.94 -5.68 -9.39
N GLN A 173 12.16 -6.04 -9.79
CA GLN A 173 13.35 -5.90 -8.94
C GLN A 173 13.62 -4.45 -8.52
N LYS A 174 13.32 -3.46 -9.38
CA LYS A 174 13.50 -2.04 -9.06
C LYS A 174 12.38 -1.48 -8.19
N ILE A 175 11.18 -2.07 -8.23
CA ILE A 175 10.03 -1.66 -7.39
C ILE A 175 9.86 -2.54 -6.15
N ASP A 176 10.70 -3.57 -5.97
CA ASP A 176 10.66 -4.51 -4.84
C ASP A 176 10.71 -3.77 -3.50
N PHE A 177 11.37 -2.62 -3.47
CA PHE A 177 11.28 -1.67 -2.39
C PHE A 177 11.25 -0.23 -2.90
N LEU A 178 10.24 0.53 -2.48
CA LEU A 178 10.15 1.97 -2.70
C LEU A 178 10.19 2.68 -1.35
N PRO A 179 11.25 3.45 -1.04
CA PRO A 179 11.29 4.19 0.20
C PRO A 179 10.22 5.29 0.18
N PHE A 180 9.82 5.75 1.37
CA PHE A 180 9.04 6.98 1.46
C PHE A 180 9.85 8.17 0.92
N VAL A 181 9.17 9.28 0.64
CA VAL A 181 9.83 10.52 0.22
C VAL A 181 10.87 10.97 1.24
N LEU A 182 11.93 11.62 0.74
CA LEU A 182 13.11 12.00 1.53
C LEU A 182 12.76 12.76 2.81
N GLU A 183 11.73 13.60 2.79
CA GLU A 183 11.26 14.37 3.95
C GLU A 183 10.84 13.43 5.10
N ILE A 184 10.05 12.40 4.80
CA ILE A 184 9.59 11.39 5.77
C ILE A 184 10.78 10.55 6.26
N MET A 185 11.60 10.08 5.32
CA MET A 185 12.75 9.23 5.63
C MET A 185 13.74 9.95 6.55
N THR A 186 14.00 11.23 6.26
CA THR A 186 14.88 12.07 7.07
C THR A 186 14.29 12.31 8.45
N ALA A 187 12.98 12.58 8.54
CA ALA A 187 12.31 12.80 9.83
C ALA A 187 12.41 11.56 10.74
N GLY A 188 12.12 10.37 10.22
CA GLY A 188 12.21 9.13 11.00
C GLY A 188 13.65 8.78 11.41
N LYS A 189 14.63 8.92 10.50
CA LYS A 189 16.05 8.72 10.81
C LYS A 189 16.54 9.68 11.89
N LYS A 190 16.21 10.97 11.79
CA LYS A 190 16.56 11.98 12.80
C LYS A 190 15.91 11.69 14.15
N PHE A 191 14.66 11.24 14.17
CA PHE A 191 14.05 10.86 15.44
C PHE A 191 14.82 9.70 16.10
N ALA A 192 15.20 8.67 15.35
CA ALA A 192 16.00 7.57 15.87
C ALA A 192 17.39 8.04 16.38
N SER A 193 18.12 8.84 15.60
CA SER A 193 19.49 9.25 15.94
C SER A 193 19.58 10.39 16.96
N GLU A 194 18.63 11.33 16.97
CA GLU A 194 18.69 12.56 17.79
C GLU A 194 17.70 12.56 18.96
N LYS A 195 16.60 11.80 18.89
CA LYS A 195 15.61 11.74 19.98
C LYS A 195 15.76 10.50 20.85
N ILE A 196 15.93 9.33 20.24
CA ILE A 196 16.15 8.08 20.99
C ILE A 196 17.60 8.01 21.46
N MET A 197 18.57 8.32 20.57
CA MET A 197 20.00 8.42 20.86
C MET A 197 20.64 7.17 21.51
N ALA A 198 20.05 5.98 21.31
CA ALA A 198 20.53 4.73 21.89
C ALA A 198 20.06 3.53 21.05
N PRO A 199 20.70 2.35 21.17
CA PRO A 199 20.14 1.12 20.64
C PRO A 199 18.74 0.87 21.20
N PHE A 200 17.78 0.61 20.32
CA PHE A 200 16.38 0.47 20.71
C PHE A 200 15.68 -0.66 20.00
N LEU A 201 14.66 -1.20 20.64
CA LEU A 201 13.68 -2.13 20.07
C LEU A 201 12.53 -1.30 19.49
N CYS A 202 12.00 -1.65 18.31
CA CYS A 202 10.67 -1.17 17.91
C CYS A 202 9.61 -2.26 18.16
N ALA A 203 8.46 -1.83 18.69
CA ALA A 203 7.25 -2.63 18.81
C ALA A 203 6.11 -1.99 18.01
N GLN A 204 5.66 -2.64 16.93
CA GLN A 204 4.47 -2.28 16.19
C GLN A 204 3.27 -3.11 16.69
N LEU A 205 2.32 -2.44 17.34
CA LEU A 205 1.23 -3.07 18.09
C LEU A 205 -0.13 -2.54 17.61
N ARG A 206 -0.85 -3.35 16.83
CA ARG A 206 -2.24 -3.06 16.43
C ARG A 206 -3.19 -3.59 17.50
N LEU A 207 -3.86 -2.68 18.20
CA LEU A 207 -4.62 -2.96 19.42
C LEU A 207 -6.09 -2.50 19.32
N LEU A 208 -6.44 -1.51 18.48
CA LEU A 208 -7.82 -1.01 18.39
C LEU A 208 -8.64 -1.57 17.24
N ASP A 209 -7.99 -2.07 16.19
CA ASP A 209 -8.67 -2.69 15.06
C ASP A 209 -9.46 -3.95 15.50
N GLY A 210 -10.72 -4.08 15.04
CA GLY A 210 -11.64 -5.14 15.45
C GLY A 210 -11.13 -6.57 15.21
N GLN A 211 -10.24 -6.78 14.24
CA GLN A 211 -9.58 -8.08 14.05
C GLN A 211 -8.53 -8.39 15.15
N PHE A 212 -7.92 -7.36 15.75
CA PHE A 212 -6.80 -7.48 16.67
C PHE A 212 -7.17 -7.13 18.13
N LYS A 213 -8.29 -6.45 18.34
CA LYS A 213 -8.79 -6.00 19.65
C LYS A 213 -9.01 -7.15 20.65
N ASN A 214 -9.34 -8.35 20.17
CA ASN A 214 -9.52 -9.54 21.02
C ASN A 214 -8.23 -10.36 21.19
N HIS A 215 -7.12 -9.94 20.59
CA HIS A 215 -5.88 -10.72 20.51
C HIS A 215 -4.70 -10.04 21.22
N TRP A 216 -4.94 -9.06 22.10
CA TRP A 216 -3.88 -8.33 22.82
C TRP A 216 -2.88 -9.24 23.52
N LYS A 217 -3.34 -10.33 24.14
CA LYS A 217 -2.46 -11.30 24.79
C LYS A 217 -1.47 -11.90 23.79
N VAL A 218 -1.93 -12.25 22.59
CA VAL A 218 -1.07 -12.78 21.51
C VAL A 218 -0.14 -11.69 21.00
N THR A 219 -0.66 -10.49 20.72
CA THR A 219 0.12 -9.33 20.28
C THR A 219 1.26 -8.98 21.25
N PHE A 220 1.01 -9.02 22.56
CA PHE A 220 2.02 -8.73 23.57
C PHE A 220 2.97 -9.89 23.85
N THR A 221 2.62 -11.14 23.52
CA THR A 221 3.46 -12.31 23.83
C THR A 221 4.85 -12.18 23.18
N GLY A 222 4.90 -11.81 21.89
CA GLY A 222 6.17 -11.64 21.18
C GLY A 222 7.02 -10.52 21.77
N LEU A 223 6.38 -9.41 22.18
CA LEU A 223 7.08 -8.30 22.82
C LEU A 223 7.63 -8.68 24.19
N LYS A 224 6.83 -9.36 25.02
CA LYS A 224 7.23 -9.85 26.34
C LYS A 224 8.48 -10.72 26.25
N GLN A 225 8.43 -11.74 25.40
CA GLN A 225 9.55 -12.67 25.20
C GLN A 225 10.81 -11.95 24.74
N LYS A 226 10.68 -10.99 23.81
CA LYS A 226 11.83 -10.22 23.32
C LYS A 226 12.44 -9.31 24.40
N LEU A 227 11.60 -8.64 25.19
CA LEU A 227 12.06 -7.78 26.27
C LEU A 227 12.71 -8.60 27.41
N GLU A 228 12.14 -9.73 27.79
CA GLU A 228 12.72 -10.63 28.81
C GLU A 228 14.12 -11.15 28.41
N LEU A 229 14.33 -11.43 27.13
CA LEU A 229 15.66 -11.79 26.60
C LEU A 229 16.63 -10.60 26.68
N LEU A 230 16.21 -9.42 26.20
CA LEU A 230 17.04 -8.21 26.23
C LEU A 230 17.40 -7.77 27.66
N GLN A 231 16.51 -7.99 28.63
CA GLN A 231 16.78 -7.69 30.04
C GLN A 231 17.88 -8.56 30.65
N LYS A 232 18.03 -9.80 30.15
CA LYS A 232 19.06 -10.73 30.63
C LYS A 232 20.43 -10.46 30.00
N GLU A 233 20.44 -10.02 28.75
CA GLU A 233 21.65 -9.95 27.91
C GLU A 233 22.20 -8.52 27.73
N GLY A 234 21.38 -7.50 27.97
CA GLY A 234 21.66 -6.12 27.55
C GLY A 234 21.69 -5.09 28.69
N PRO A 235 22.21 -3.88 28.40
CA PRO A 235 22.19 -2.77 29.34
C PRO A 235 20.76 -2.26 29.56
N LEU A 236 20.47 -1.85 30.80
CA LEU A 236 19.23 -1.18 31.18
C LEU A 236 19.44 0.35 31.22
N PRO A 237 18.39 1.16 30.95
CA PRO A 237 17.07 0.74 30.51
C PRO A 237 17.03 0.34 29.03
N ILE A 238 16.16 -0.61 28.69
CA ILE A 238 15.89 -0.96 27.29
C ILE A 238 15.05 0.17 26.68
N HIS A 239 15.57 0.76 25.61
CA HIS A 239 14.87 1.79 24.86
C HIS A 239 13.89 1.10 23.90
N VAL A 240 12.61 1.48 23.96
CA VAL A 240 11.57 0.87 23.14
C VAL A 240 10.78 1.98 22.44
N PHE A 241 10.77 1.96 21.10
CA PHE A 241 9.84 2.77 20.33
C PHE A 241 8.53 1.99 20.14
N VAL A 242 7.42 2.56 20.58
CA VAL A 242 6.09 1.96 20.55
C VAL A 242 5.27 2.63 19.45
N MET A 243 5.00 1.88 18.39
CA MET A 243 4.13 2.26 17.29
C MET A 243 2.78 1.56 17.48
N THR A 244 1.73 2.30 17.84
CA THR A 244 0.43 1.70 18.17
C THR A 244 -0.74 2.61 17.84
N ASP A 245 -1.86 2.00 17.46
CA ASP A 245 -3.14 2.70 17.32
C ASP A 245 -3.85 2.93 18.66
N LEU A 246 -3.33 2.41 19.79
CA LEU A 246 -3.85 2.66 21.13
C LEU A 246 -3.30 3.98 21.71
N PRO A 247 -4.14 5.01 21.93
CA PRO A 247 -3.68 6.27 22.50
C PRO A 247 -3.02 6.06 23.86
N LYS A 248 -1.98 6.85 24.13
CA LYS A 248 -1.21 6.78 25.39
C LYS A 248 -2.08 6.91 26.65
N ALA A 249 -3.13 7.74 26.59
CA ALA A 249 -4.10 7.90 27.67
C ALA A 249 -4.80 6.58 28.08
N ASN A 250 -4.81 5.58 27.20
CA ASN A 250 -5.44 4.27 27.42
C ASN A 250 -4.42 3.17 27.74
N TRP A 251 -3.16 3.50 28.01
CA TRP A 251 -2.13 2.50 28.35
C TRP A 251 -2.27 1.99 29.78
N SER A 252 -2.88 2.76 30.69
CA SER A 252 -3.13 2.36 32.07
C SER A 252 -3.92 1.04 32.14
N GLY A 253 -3.45 0.10 32.96
CA GLY A 253 -4.05 -1.24 33.07
C GLY A 253 -3.75 -2.18 31.90
N SER A 254 -2.86 -1.79 30.98
CA SER A 254 -2.33 -2.65 29.92
C SER A 254 -0.84 -2.94 30.14
N TYR A 255 -0.28 -3.88 29.36
CA TYR A 255 1.15 -4.17 29.40
C TYR A 255 2.02 -2.95 29.03
N LEU A 256 1.54 -2.05 28.17
CA LEU A 256 2.26 -0.80 27.88
C LEU A 256 2.33 0.12 29.10
N GLY A 257 1.27 0.16 29.91
CA GLY A 257 1.25 0.90 31.18
C GLY A 257 2.18 0.29 32.23
N GLU A 258 2.30 -1.04 32.27
CA GLU A 258 3.28 -1.74 33.11
C GLU A 258 4.72 -1.36 32.72
N LEU A 259 5.04 -1.40 31.42
CA LEU A 259 6.36 -1.00 30.90
C LEU A 259 6.66 0.48 31.17
N GLU A 260 5.67 1.36 31.01
CA GLU A 260 5.83 2.79 31.30
C GLU A 260 6.10 3.07 32.78
N SER A 261 5.48 2.28 33.67
CA SER A 261 5.65 2.42 35.11
C SER A 261 7.05 1.97 35.58
N ASP A 262 7.67 1.01 34.89
CA ASP A 262 9.03 0.54 35.19
C ASP A 262 10.12 1.30 34.40
N SER A 263 10.26 2.59 34.74
CA SER A 263 11.26 3.48 34.14
C SER A 263 12.73 3.09 34.40
N ARG A 264 12.98 2.17 35.34
CA ARG A 264 14.33 1.66 35.62
C ARG A 264 14.76 0.63 34.59
N SER A 265 13.82 -0.21 34.15
CA SER A 265 14.08 -1.26 33.16
C SER A 265 13.81 -0.80 31.74
N PHE A 266 12.88 0.13 31.53
CA PHE A 266 12.41 0.51 30.20
C PHE A 266 12.32 2.02 30.02
N LYS A 267 12.63 2.47 28.79
CA LYS A 267 12.38 3.85 28.36
C LYS A 267 11.56 3.81 27.07
N LEU A 268 10.28 4.17 27.19
CA LEU A 268 9.34 4.15 26.07
C LEU A 268 9.38 5.47 25.28
N PHE A 269 9.38 5.36 23.97
CA PHE A 269 9.24 6.45 23.02
C PHE A 269 8.03 6.19 22.15
N ASN A 270 7.30 7.24 21.79
CA ASN A 270 6.19 7.18 20.86
C ASN A 270 6.06 8.54 20.15
N LEU A 271 5.31 8.58 19.05
CA LEU A 271 5.08 9.78 18.27
C LEU A 271 3.57 10.06 18.20
N HIS A 272 3.20 11.33 18.08
CA HIS A 272 1.82 11.78 18.03
C HIS A 272 1.62 12.77 16.88
N GLU A 273 0.38 12.86 16.37
CA GLU A 273 0.03 13.69 15.22
C GLU A 273 0.42 15.18 15.38
N ARG A 274 0.41 15.68 16.62
CA ARG A 274 0.72 17.08 16.94
C ARG A 274 2.21 17.34 17.21
N ASP A 275 3.06 16.31 17.14
CA ASP A 275 4.49 16.51 17.33
C ASP A 275 5.04 17.48 16.28
N PRO A 276 5.86 18.48 16.65
CA PRO A 276 6.39 19.45 15.70
C PRO A 276 7.14 18.82 14.53
N LEU A 277 7.76 17.66 14.74
CA LEU A 277 8.40 16.88 13.68
C LEU A 277 7.40 16.42 12.62
N VAL A 278 6.25 15.88 13.04
CA VAL A 278 5.20 15.38 12.14
C VAL A 278 4.61 16.53 11.35
N VAL A 279 4.22 17.62 12.03
CA VAL A 279 3.60 18.79 11.39
C VAL A 279 4.52 19.40 10.33
N ARG A 280 5.79 19.68 10.67
CA ARG A 280 6.75 20.28 9.73
C ARG A 280 7.06 19.36 8.55
N THR A 281 7.13 18.05 8.80
CA THR A 281 7.39 17.08 7.73
C THR A 281 6.19 17.03 6.78
N ALA A 282 4.96 17.10 7.28
CA ALA A 282 3.75 17.11 6.46
C ALA A 282 3.68 18.37 5.58
N GLU A 283 4.05 19.53 6.12
CA GLU A 283 4.16 20.78 5.36
C GLU A 283 5.24 20.70 4.26
N ALA A 284 6.40 20.12 4.56
CA ALA A 284 7.50 19.96 3.60
C ALA A 284 7.11 19.05 2.42
N VAL A 285 6.33 17.99 2.68
CA VAL A 285 5.84 17.07 1.63
C VAL A 285 4.95 17.78 0.61
N VAL A 286 4.11 18.73 1.03
CA VAL A 286 3.14 19.37 0.11
C VAL A 286 3.68 20.62 -0.57
N THR A 287 4.55 21.38 0.10
CA THR A 287 5.10 22.65 -0.43
C THR A 287 5.88 22.49 -1.72
N LYS A 288 6.34 21.28 -2.08
CA LYS A 288 6.96 20.98 -3.37
C LYS A 288 6.03 21.03 -4.60
N LYS A 289 4.70 21.10 -4.45
CA LYS A 289 3.76 20.86 -5.57
C LYS A 289 2.81 22.02 -5.96
N GLY A 290 3.16 23.28 -5.70
CA GLY A 290 2.44 24.44 -6.26
C GLY A 290 0.94 24.54 -5.94
N CYS A 291 0.46 23.73 -4.99
CA CYS A 291 -0.89 23.71 -4.48
C CYS A 291 -0.78 23.83 -2.95
N PRO A 292 -1.10 24.99 -2.36
CA PRO A 292 -1.13 25.10 -0.91
C PRO A 292 -2.25 24.19 -0.39
N PRO A 293 -1.94 23.17 0.43
CA PRO A 293 -2.97 22.31 0.98
C PRO A 293 -3.81 23.10 1.97
N LYS A 294 -5.14 22.90 1.93
CA LYS A 294 -6.03 23.33 3.03
C LYS A 294 -5.79 22.49 4.31
N THR A 295 -5.22 21.29 4.16
CA THR A 295 -4.96 20.33 5.24
C THR A 295 -3.69 19.55 4.94
N ALA A 296 -2.75 19.50 5.87
CA ALA A 296 -1.54 18.69 5.73
C ALA A 296 -1.89 17.19 5.67
N PRO A 297 -1.15 16.37 4.90
CA PRO A 297 -1.36 14.92 4.86
C PRO A 297 -1.09 14.33 6.24
N ASP A 298 -1.87 13.32 6.62
CA ASP A 298 -1.47 12.46 7.72
C ASP A 298 -0.22 11.69 7.28
N ILE A 299 0.86 11.79 8.03
CA ILE A 299 2.13 11.12 7.71
C ILE A 299 2.75 10.46 8.93
N LEU A 300 2.03 10.45 10.07
CA LEU A 300 2.54 9.93 11.33
C LEU A 300 3.00 8.48 11.14
N LEU A 301 2.14 7.66 10.55
CA LEU A 301 2.40 6.25 10.28
C LEU A 301 3.73 6.03 9.53
N TYR A 302 3.96 6.79 8.45
CA TYR A 302 5.16 6.65 7.61
C TYR A 302 6.45 7.04 8.34
N ILE A 303 6.38 8.05 9.22
CA ILE A 303 7.51 8.42 10.08
C ILE A 303 7.77 7.30 11.10
N GLU A 304 6.73 6.76 11.72
CA GLU A 304 6.85 5.64 12.67
C GLU A 304 7.44 4.37 12.03
N GLU A 305 7.00 4.01 10.82
CA GLU A 305 7.58 2.90 10.05
C GLU A 305 9.07 3.13 9.78
N THR A 306 9.43 4.35 9.40
CA THR A 306 10.84 4.74 9.21
C THR A 306 11.65 4.60 10.50
N ILE A 307 11.13 5.07 11.64
CA ILE A 307 11.78 4.92 12.96
C ILE A 307 11.97 3.43 13.28
N CYS A 308 10.93 2.62 13.08
CA CYS A 308 10.98 1.18 13.34
C CYS A 308 11.96 0.43 12.43
N SER A 309 12.14 0.89 11.19
CA SER A 309 13.16 0.37 10.30
C SER A 309 14.59 0.60 10.83
N CYS A 310 14.78 1.60 11.69
CA CYS A 310 16.04 1.95 12.33
C CYS A 310 16.34 1.22 13.64
N ALA A 311 15.40 0.41 14.17
CA ALA A 311 15.58 -0.24 15.47
C ALA A 311 16.71 -1.29 15.46
N THR A 312 17.74 -1.09 16.28
CA THR A 312 18.95 -1.93 16.28
C THR A 312 18.87 -3.13 17.23
N LEU A 313 18.05 -3.09 18.28
CA LEU A 313 17.82 -4.24 19.18
C LEU A 313 16.80 -5.25 18.62
N GLY A 314 16.20 -4.91 17.49
CA GLY A 314 15.24 -5.74 16.76
C GLY A 314 13.90 -5.06 16.53
N PHE A 315 12.99 -5.82 15.96
CA PHE A 315 11.64 -5.40 15.64
C PHE A 315 10.65 -6.49 16.07
N VAL A 316 9.53 -6.09 16.66
CA VAL A 316 8.39 -6.95 16.96
C VAL A 316 7.15 -6.34 16.31
N GLY A 317 6.58 -7.01 15.32
CA GLY A 317 5.37 -6.58 14.63
C GLY A 317 4.14 -7.40 15.01
N THR A 318 2.96 -6.82 14.82
CA THR A 318 1.70 -7.56 14.95
C THR A 318 1.55 -8.54 13.78
N VAL A 319 1.36 -9.83 14.06
CA VAL A 319 1.22 -10.87 13.02
C VAL A 319 0.03 -10.56 12.10
N GLY A 320 0.25 -10.60 10.79
CA GLY A 320 -0.78 -10.29 9.77
C GLY A 320 -1.02 -8.79 9.55
N SER A 321 -0.20 -7.92 10.15
CA SER A 321 -0.21 -6.48 9.90
C SER A 321 0.62 -6.15 8.66
N THR A 322 0.00 -5.57 7.64
CA THR A 322 0.72 -5.08 6.44
C THR A 322 1.75 -4.00 6.79
N ILE A 323 1.51 -3.23 7.86
CA ILE A 323 2.48 -2.25 8.39
C ILE A 323 3.74 -2.96 8.91
N ALA A 324 3.57 -4.10 9.59
CA ALA A 324 4.71 -4.87 10.07
C ALA A 324 5.52 -5.47 8.90
N GLU A 325 4.84 -5.96 7.86
CA GLU A 325 5.47 -6.45 6.64
C GLU A 325 6.26 -5.33 5.92
N SER A 326 5.69 -4.13 5.84
CA SER A 326 6.36 -2.93 5.30
C SER A 326 7.63 -2.60 6.07
N ILE A 327 7.58 -2.56 7.41
CA ILE A 327 8.76 -2.30 8.26
C ILE A 327 9.82 -3.39 8.05
N GLU A 328 9.44 -4.66 8.00
CA GLU A 328 10.39 -5.74 7.73
C GLU A 328 11.08 -5.60 6.38
N LEU A 329 10.33 -5.21 5.35
CA LEU A 329 10.88 -4.93 4.02
C LEU A 329 11.87 -3.76 4.08
N MET A 330 11.50 -2.63 4.72
CA MET A 330 12.40 -1.49 4.92
C MET A 330 13.70 -1.89 5.62
N ARG A 331 13.62 -2.76 6.64
CA ARG A 331 14.79 -3.29 7.37
C ARG A 331 15.67 -4.16 6.49
N LYS A 332 15.08 -5.09 5.72
CA LYS A 332 15.80 -5.96 4.78
C LYS A 332 16.52 -5.15 3.71
N SER A 333 15.91 -4.06 3.27
CA SER A 333 16.47 -3.13 2.27
C SER A 333 17.53 -2.17 2.82
N GLY A 334 17.91 -2.28 4.11
CA GLY A 334 18.97 -1.45 4.68
C GLY A 334 18.59 0.02 4.79
N THR A 335 17.31 0.34 4.92
CA THR A 335 16.79 1.72 4.88
C THR A 335 17.48 2.66 5.86
N CYS A 336 17.87 2.15 7.04
CA CYS A 336 18.53 2.94 8.08
C CYS A 336 20.06 2.80 8.11
N SER A 337 20.65 2.09 7.16
CA SER A 337 22.10 2.15 6.94
C SER A 337 22.45 3.53 6.37
N ASN A 338 23.55 4.13 6.84
CA ASN A 338 24.02 5.45 6.40
C ASN A 338 24.44 5.47 4.93
#